data_AF-A0A7S1I0E9-F1
#
_entry.id   AF-A0A7S1I0E9-F1
#
_cell.length_a   1.000
_cell.length_b   1.000
_cell.length_c   1.000
_cell.angle_alpha   90.00
_cell.angle_beta   90.00
_cell.angle_gamma   90.00
#
_symmetry.space_group_name_H-M   'P 1'
#
loop_
_entity.id
_entity.type
_entity.pdbx_description
1 polymer ?
#
loop_
_entity_poly.entity_id
_entity_poly.type
_entity_poly.pdbx_seq_one_letter_code
_entity_poly.pdbx_strand_id
1 'polypeptide(L)'
;LTEAHDYLLGIPGLGVKCVACVLLLGCGRPAFPVDVNVGRICARLGWLPLEAAEAVEDLDDYAPEPAVHQYLRDRLSALDQVELFELHYQMITLGKVFCTKRAPN
;
A
#
# COMPACT_ATOMS: atom_id res chain seq x y z
N LEU A 1 -7.46 7.75 13.80
CA LEU A 1 -6.85 7.76 12.44
C LEU A 1 -7.51 8.79 11.55
N THR A 2 -8.84 8.83 11.52
CA THR A 2 -9.67 9.66 10.64
C THR A 2 -9.33 11.15 10.68
N GLU A 3 -9.30 11.81 11.85
CA GLU A 3 -9.06 13.27 11.88
C GLU A 3 -7.72 13.69 11.23
N ALA A 4 -6.61 13.03 11.59
CA ALA A 4 -5.29 13.33 11.02
C ALA A 4 -5.22 12.94 9.54
N HIS A 5 -5.84 11.82 9.16
CA HIS A 5 -5.92 11.38 7.77
C HIS A 5 -6.68 12.39 6.90
N ASP A 6 -7.86 12.80 7.35
CA ASP A 6 -8.77 13.67 6.60
C ASP A 6 -8.21 15.10 6.51
N TYR A 7 -7.56 15.58 7.58
CA TYR A 7 -6.82 16.85 7.55
C TYR A 7 -5.71 16.83 6.48
N LEU A 8 -4.86 15.80 6.50
CA LEU A 8 -3.75 15.69 5.55
C LEU A 8 -4.26 15.50 4.11
N LEU A 9 -5.34 14.75 3.91
CA LEU A 9 -5.96 14.53 2.60
C LEU A 9 -6.63 15.81 2.05
N GLY A 10 -7.04 16.73 2.93
CA GLY A 10 -7.55 18.05 2.55
C GLY A 10 -6.50 19.01 2.00
N ILE A 11 -5.21 18.69 2.11
CA ILE A 11 -4.12 19.53 1.61
C ILE A 11 -3.94 19.30 0.10
N PRO A 12 -4.03 20.35 -0.75
CA PRO A 12 -3.84 20.21 -2.18
C PRO A 12 -2.49 19.55 -2.53
N GLY A 13 -2.54 18.49 -3.35
CA GLY A 13 -1.36 17.72 -3.76
C GLY A 13 -1.02 16.52 -2.89
N LEU A 14 -1.69 16.32 -1.75
CA LEU A 14 -1.54 15.12 -0.92
C LEU A 14 -2.59 14.05 -1.28
N GLY A 15 -2.14 12.99 -1.97
CA GLY A 15 -2.96 11.81 -2.24
C GLY A 15 -2.93 10.78 -1.09
N VAL A 16 -3.82 9.79 -1.15
CA VAL A 16 -4.02 8.74 -0.12
C VAL A 16 -2.73 8.04 0.29
N LYS A 17 -1.92 7.61 -0.69
CA LYS A 17 -0.59 7.02 -0.44
C LYS A 17 0.31 7.96 0.37
N CYS A 18 0.38 9.23 -0.03
CA CYS A 18 1.29 10.19 0.60
C CYS A 18 0.85 10.47 2.05
N VAL A 19 -0.46 10.65 2.28
CA VAL A 19 -1.05 10.77 3.61
C VAL A 19 -0.71 9.56 4.47
N ALA A 20 -0.87 8.34 3.95
CA ALA A 20 -0.53 7.12 4.67
C ALA A 20 0.97 7.06 5.02
N CYS A 21 1.87 7.47 4.11
CA CYS A 21 3.31 7.56 4.39
C CYS A 21 3.61 8.55 5.52
N VAL A 22 3.03 9.75 5.48
CA VAL A 22 3.23 10.76 6.54
C VAL A 22 2.75 10.22 7.89
N LEU A 23 1.57 9.61 7.92
CA LEU A 23 1.00 9.02 9.14
C LEU A 23 1.88 7.90 9.71
N LEU A 24 2.31 6.96 8.87
CA LEU A 24 3.09 5.80 9.28
C LEU A 24 4.52 6.18 9.70
N LEU A 25 5.22 6.92 8.84
CA LEU A 25 6.66 7.16 8.96
C LEU A 25 6.99 8.41 9.79
N GLY A 26 6.15 9.44 9.73
CA GLY A 26 6.39 10.73 10.39
C GLY A 26 5.61 10.90 11.69
N CYS A 27 4.39 10.38 11.77
CA CYS A 27 3.50 10.58 12.91
C CYS A 27 3.33 9.37 13.82
N GLY A 28 3.95 8.23 13.51
CA GLY A 28 3.84 7.00 14.31
C GLY A 28 2.39 6.52 14.45
N ARG A 29 1.56 6.71 13.43
CA ARG A 29 0.16 6.24 13.39
C ARG A 29 0.07 4.94 12.57
N PRO A 30 -0.79 3.99 12.94
CA PRO A 30 -0.97 2.74 12.19
C PRO A 30 -1.73 3.01 10.87
N ALA A 31 -0.99 3.38 9.84
CA ALA A 31 -1.47 3.55 8.48
C ALA A 31 -0.64 2.65 7.54
N PHE A 32 -1.22 2.18 6.44
CA PHE A 32 -0.51 1.31 5.51
C PHE A 32 -0.43 1.96 4.12
N PRO A 33 0.73 2.51 3.73
CA PRO A 33 0.89 3.11 2.41
C PRO A 33 1.06 2.03 1.34
N VAL A 34 0.28 2.14 0.27
CA VAL A 34 0.37 1.23 -0.88
C VAL A 34 1.05 1.98 -2.02
N ASP A 35 2.34 1.72 -2.22
CA ASP A 35 3.07 2.21 -3.38
C ASP A 35 3.03 1.20 -4.53
N VAL A 36 3.74 1.53 -5.61
CA VAL A 36 3.79 0.72 -6.82
C VAL A 36 4.37 -0.68 -6.60
N ASN A 37 5.25 -0.85 -5.61
CA ASN A 37 5.89 -2.11 -5.28
C ASN A 37 4.99 -2.93 -4.36
N VAL A 38 4.43 -2.30 -3.32
CA VAL A 38 3.48 -2.91 -2.39
C VAL A 38 2.27 -3.43 -3.15
N GLY A 39 1.66 -2.62 -4.02
CA GLY A 39 0.51 -3.03 -4.83
C GLY A 39 0.82 -4.24 -5.72
N ARG A 40 1.96 -4.22 -6.43
CA ARG A 40 2.41 -5.35 -7.26
C ARG A 40 2.65 -6.63 -6.46
N ILE A 41 3.25 -6.53 -5.27
CA ILE A 41 3.48 -7.70 -4.42
C ILE A 41 2.14 -8.26 -3.91
N CYS A 42 1.26 -7.39 -3.39
CA CYS A 42 -0.06 -7.82 -2.93
C CYS A 42 -0.86 -8.50 -4.06
N ALA A 43 -0.77 -7.98 -5.29
CA ALA A 43 -1.38 -8.60 -6.46
C ALA A 43 -0.79 -9.97 -6.79
N ARG A 44 0.54 -10.06 -6.93
CA ARG A 44 1.24 -11.32 -7.26
C ARG A 44 1.05 -12.41 -6.21
N LEU A 45 0.93 -12.03 -4.93
CA LEU A 45 0.65 -12.95 -3.83
C LEU A 45 -0.84 -13.30 -3.69
N GLY A 46 -1.72 -12.74 -4.53
CA GLY A 46 -3.16 -13.00 -4.48
C GLY A 46 -3.87 -12.36 -3.26
N TRP A 47 -3.29 -11.31 -2.68
CA TRP A 47 -3.89 -10.60 -1.55
C TRP A 47 -5.01 -9.68 -2.00
N LEU A 48 -4.89 -9.07 -3.19
CA LEU A 48 -5.93 -8.22 -3.79
C LEU A 48 -6.95 -9.07 -4.57
N PRO A 49 -8.24 -8.70 -4.55
CA PRO A 49 -9.25 -9.34 -5.37
C PRO A 49 -9.10 -8.82 -6.80
N LEU A 50 -8.52 -9.64 -7.68
CA LEU A 50 -8.34 -9.33 -9.10
C LEU A 50 -9.36 -10.15 -9.92
N GLU A 51 -10.05 -9.50 -10.85
CA GLU A 51 -11.13 -10.10 -11.67
C GLU A 51 -10.60 -11.08 -12.75
N ALA A 52 -9.31 -11.02 -13.11
CA ALA A 52 -8.73 -11.83 -14.18
C ALA A 52 -7.57 -12.72 -13.68
N ALA A 53 -7.41 -13.88 -14.31
CA ALA A 53 -6.34 -14.85 -14.07
C ALA A 53 -4.94 -14.37 -14.52
N GLU A 54 -4.83 -13.15 -15.06
CA GLU A 54 -3.57 -12.56 -15.50
C GLU A 54 -2.92 -11.82 -14.34
N ALA A 55 -1.63 -12.08 -14.13
CA ALA A 55 -0.83 -11.35 -13.17
C ALA A 55 -0.79 -9.87 -13.58
N VAL A 56 -1.50 -9.02 -12.85
CA VAL A 56 -1.52 -7.59 -13.11
C VAL A 56 -0.12 -7.02 -12.84
N GLU A 57 0.49 -6.43 -13.86
CA GLU A 57 1.86 -5.90 -13.77
C GLU A 57 1.90 -4.39 -13.48
N ASP A 58 0.84 -3.65 -13.82
CA ASP A 58 0.73 -2.20 -13.66
C ASP A 58 -0.36 -1.81 -12.66
N LEU A 59 -0.13 -0.72 -11.92
CA LEU A 59 -1.09 -0.31 -10.88
C LEU A 59 -2.34 0.36 -11.41
N ASP A 60 -2.23 0.94 -12.61
CA ASP A 60 -3.34 1.54 -13.31
C ASP A 60 -4.37 0.47 -13.74
N ASP A 61 -3.96 -0.80 -13.75
CA ASP A 61 -4.82 -1.96 -14.07
C ASP A 61 -5.48 -2.57 -12.82
N TYR A 62 -5.24 -2.03 -11.62
CA TYR A 62 -5.94 -2.43 -10.39
C TYR A 62 -7.29 -1.73 -10.24
N ALA A 63 -8.05 -2.18 -9.24
CA ALA A 63 -9.13 -1.38 -8.67
C ALA A 63 -8.63 0.04 -8.29
N PRO A 64 -9.50 1.07 -8.32
CA PRO A 64 -9.10 2.44 -8.00
C PRO A 64 -8.30 2.53 -6.70
N GLU A 65 -7.22 3.31 -6.69
CA GLU A 65 -6.26 3.44 -5.57
C GLU A 65 -6.91 3.55 -4.17
N PRO A 66 -8.02 4.29 -3.97
CA PRO A 66 -8.68 4.35 -2.66
C PRO A 66 -9.27 3.01 -2.19
N ALA A 67 -9.78 2.18 -3.10
CA ALA A 67 -10.39 0.88 -2.77
C ALA A 67 -9.33 -0.13 -2.32
N VAL A 68 -8.17 -0.15 -2.97
CA VAL A 68 -7.03 -1.01 -2.61
C VAL A 68 -6.51 -0.66 -1.22
N HIS A 69 -6.33 0.63 -0.93
CA HIS A 69 -5.90 1.09 0.39
C HIS A 69 -6.88 0.71 1.50
N GLN A 70 -8.18 0.90 1.26
CA GLN A 70 -9.21 0.54 2.24
C GLN A 70 -9.24 -0.97 2.48
N TYR A 71 -9.22 -1.77 1.42
CA TYR A 71 -9.23 -3.23 1.51
C TYR A 71 -8.03 -3.79 2.29
N LEU A 72 -6.82 -3.31 2.02
CA LEU A 72 -5.62 -3.75 2.74
C LEU A 72 -5.63 -3.26 4.19
N ARG A 73 -6.08 -2.03 4.45
CA ARG A 73 -6.21 -1.47 5.80
C ARG A 73 -7.12 -2.33 6.67
N ASP A 74 -8.25 -2.80 6.14
CA ASP A 74 -9.20 -3.62 6.91
C ASP A 74 -8.58 -4.98 7.29
N ARG A 75 -7.83 -5.60 6.37
CA ARG A 75 -7.17 -6.90 6.61
C ARG A 75 -5.95 -6.82 7.53
N LEU A 76 -5.24 -5.70 7.50
CA LEU A 76 -4.06 -5.46 8.33
C LEU A 76 -4.41 -4.74 9.64
N SER A 77 -5.69 -4.61 9.97
CA SER A 77 -6.17 -3.84 11.12
C SER A 77 -5.74 -4.41 12.48
N ALA A 78 -5.31 -5.67 12.53
CA ALA A 78 -4.76 -6.31 13.72
C ALA A 78 -3.27 -5.96 13.97
N LEU A 79 -2.57 -5.45 12.95
CA LEU A 79 -1.16 -5.09 13.07
C LEU A 79 -0.99 -3.73 13.74
N ASP A 80 -0.03 -3.63 14.65
CA ASP A 80 0.34 -2.37 15.25
C ASP A 80 1.17 -1.50 14.29
N GLN A 81 1.53 -0.30 14.73
CA GLN A 81 2.28 0.63 13.89
C GLN A 81 3.69 0.12 13.53
N VAL A 82 4.35 -0.61 14.44
CA VAL A 82 5.71 -1.14 14.22
C VAL A 82 5.65 -2.27 13.21
N GLU A 83 4.69 -3.19 13.35
CA GLU A 83 4.46 -4.28 12.41
C GLU A 83 4.10 -3.75 11.01
N LEU A 84 3.24 -2.74 10.92
CA LEU A 84 2.89 -2.08 9.65
C LEU A 84 4.10 -1.39 9.01
N PHE A 85 4.96 -0.77 9.82
CA PHE A 85 6.20 -0.14 9.37
C PHE A 85 7.16 -1.18 8.78
N GLU A 86 7.41 -2.26 9.52
CA GLU A 86 8.29 -3.34 9.08
C GLU A 86 7.77 -4.00 7.80
N LEU A 87 6.48 -4.33 7.76
CA LEU A 87 5.84 -4.91 6.59
C LEU A 87 5.98 -3.99 5.38
N HIS A 88 5.64 -2.71 5.51
CA HIS A 88 5.75 -1.74 4.41
C HIS A 88 7.19 -1.65 3.87
N TYR A 89 8.18 -1.58 4.77
CA TYR A 89 9.60 -1.48 4.39
C TYR A 89 10.12 -2.75 3.71
N GLN A 90 9.76 -3.92 4.25
CA GLN A 90 10.10 -5.21 3.67
C GLN A 90 9.48 -5.40 2.30
N MET A 91 8.22 -5.01 2.10
CA MET A 91 7.55 -5.07 0.80
C MET A 91 8.21 -4.14 -0.23
N ILE A 92 8.61 -2.92 0.16
CA ILE A 92 9.38 -2.05 -0.74
C ILE A 92 10.69 -2.71 -1.16
N THR A 93 11.43 -3.27 -0.20
CA THR A 93 12.71 -3.94 -0.46
C THR A 93 12.52 -5.15 -1.37
N LEU A 94 11.54 -5.99 -1.05
CA LEU A 94 11.17 -7.15 -1.85
C LEU A 94 10.87 -6.75 -3.30
N GLY A 95 10.06 -5.70 -3.49
CA GLY A 95 9.61 -5.27 -4.81
C GLY A 95 10.69 -4.59 -5.63
N LYS A 96 11.66 -3.93 -4.99
CA LYS A 96 12.79 -3.30 -5.68
C LYS A 96 13.92 -4.27 -6.01
N VAL A 97 14.16 -5.27 -5.17
CA VAL A 97 15.36 -6.13 -5.28
C VAL A 97 15.05 -7.48 -5.93
N PHE A 98 13.89 -8.09 -5.62
CA PHE A 98 13.58 -9.46 -6.05
C PHE A 98 12.36 -9.51 -6.96
N CYS A 99 11.27 -8.86 -6.56
CA CYS A 99 9.99 -8.86 -7.25
C CYS A 99 9.83 -7.59 -8.13
N THR A 100 10.81 -7.35 -8.99
CA THR A 100 10.81 -6.24 -9.96
C THR A 100 9.63 -6.37 -10.93
N LYS A 101 9.31 -5.28 -11.64
CA LYS A 101 8.21 -5.27 -12.61
C LYS A 101 8.45 -6.32 -13.71
N ARG A 102 9.64 -6.36 -14.29
CA ARG A 102 10.03 -7.27 -15.37
C ARG A 102 11.10 -8.24 -14.89
N ALA A 103 10.94 -9.53 -15.21
CA ALA A 103 11.86 -10.60 -14.85
C ALA A 103 12.22 -10.62 -13.35
N PRO A 104 11.24 -10.92 -12.46
CA PRO A 104 11.54 -11.12 -11.04
C PRO A 104 12.50 -12.29 -10.86
N ASN A 105 13.36 -12.20 -9.83
CA ASN A 105 14.35 -13.23 -9.48
C ASN A 105 13.72 -14.46 -8.84
#